data_AF-A0A8C0X313-F1
#
_entry.id   AF-A0A8C0X313-F1
#
_cell.length_a   1.000
_cell.length_b   1.000
_cell.length_c   1.000
_cell.angle_alpha   90.00
_cell.angle_beta   90.00
_cell.angle_gamma   90.00
#
_symmetry.space_group_name_H-M   'P 1'
#
loop_
_entity.id
_entity.type
_entity.pdbx_description
1 polymer ?
#
loop_
_entity_poly.entity_id
_entity_poly.type
_entity_poly.pdbx_seq_one_letter_code
_entity_poly.pdbx_strand_id
1 'polypeptide(L)'
;MERSQAEALKAKLLYQEVCLAAQHLDLFLRKGNAHKEVFKPHILALRDMVQQACIKLMFLYPVAYGRKAEELLWRKMYSDVAMLLMKTNRKHMETFKHWEGPLQSHLKSGLKFYEHLFLFLQGHYELRLQSYIDWPHSAIHLIGCKKVGPTSEEETAWARMACHRCLLYLGDLFRYQNEFLDLATKTLAERCYYRALSVAPHMGMPFNQLGALMGSKYYDIEATYFYQRCLNSEVPFKGAAWNLKQLYDLAGKRYSCLKRYQGRKLSRSQRQCWDNKRLLVSFLYLQSLLQPQRKFKAAKLIALCQLVLEDFHLCLSYRPRPSEQCQASIEGKPPKGYLFLPDLLIFHMVVLCLMSVHSLRKAGSKQHKPAVIFTLTLFSHLIQHVNTRIQAELQKGKLTPEEATSSDGSQEKETGEGPQDFPLSRPHYSKSQKSYSWSCVCSESYNSEARFHSCYEAEETEEEENTSLSSQVQSETSSESSYSNTTDEEGNGLLDSEAMQQSRDIPKSKPIHPRNKLKVYKPPNSLLDLLKTTITADLPASLSQTLQGKYGSHLISFYTCLQSPAW
;
A
#
# COMPACT_ATOMS: atom_id res chain seq x y z
N MET A 1 -10.98 -16.21 39.57
CA MET A 1 -9.52 -16.27 39.39
C MET A 1 -9.12 -17.52 38.60
N GLU A 2 -9.30 -18.73 39.15
CA GLU A 2 -8.90 -20.01 38.53
C GLU A 2 -9.40 -20.22 37.08
N ARG A 3 -10.67 -19.89 36.81
CA ARG A 3 -11.25 -20.01 35.44
C ARG A 3 -10.48 -19.19 34.40
N SER A 4 -10.04 -17.98 34.75
CA SER A 4 -9.24 -17.10 33.88
C SER A 4 -7.81 -17.63 33.70
N GLN A 5 -7.22 -18.22 34.74
CA GLN A 5 -5.91 -18.90 34.63
C GLN A 5 -5.99 -20.15 33.74
N ALA A 6 -7.07 -20.93 33.82
CA ALA A 6 -7.30 -22.08 32.95
C ALA A 6 -7.54 -21.68 31.49
N GLU A 7 -8.26 -20.58 31.24
CA GLU A 7 -8.46 -20.01 29.90
C GLU A 7 -7.15 -19.46 29.32
N ALA A 8 -6.33 -18.75 30.12
CA ALA A 8 -5.00 -18.29 29.72
C ALA A 8 -4.03 -19.46 29.40
N LEU A 9 -4.09 -20.56 30.16
CA LEU A 9 -3.30 -21.75 29.89
C LEU A 9 -3.71 -22.42 28.57
N LYS A 10 -5.02 -22.55 28.29
CA LYS A 10 -5.53 -23.06 27.01
C LYS A 10 -5.08 -22.18 25.83
N ALA A 11 -5.12 -20.86 25.99
CA ALA A 11 -4.65 -19.91 24.98
C ALA A 11 -3.16 -20.10 24.67
N LYS A 12 -2.33 -20.26 25.71
CA LYS A 12 -0.88 -20.50 25.59
C LYS A 12 -0.56 -21.82 24.89
N LEU A 13 -1.27 -22.90 25.24
CA LEU A 13 -1.10 -24.22 24.61
C LEU A 13 -1.48 -24.18 23.12
N LEU A 14 -2.62 -23.58 22.77
CA LEU A 14 -3.04 -23.42 21.36
C LEU A 14 -2.02 -22.60 20.55
N TYR A 15 -1.46 -21.53 21.13
CA TYR A 15 -0.39 -20.78 20.48
C TYR A 15 0.89 -21.60 20.28
N GLN A 16 1.27 -22.43 21.24
CA GLN A 16 2.42 -23.34 21.10
C GLN A 16 2.19 -24.37 19.98
N GLU A 17 1.01 -24.97 19.89
CA GLU A 17 0.62 -25.88 18.78
C GLU A 17 0.72 -25.19 17.42
N VAL A 18 0.19 -23.97 17.31
CA VAL A 18 0.27 -23.12 16.11
C VAL A 18 1.73 -22.83 15.72
N CYS A 19 2.58 -22.49 16.70
CA CYS A 19 3.99 -22.25 16.46
C CYS A 19 4.75 -23.51 16.01
N LEU A 20 4.48 -24.68 16.61
CA LEU A 20 5.10 -25.95 16.21
C LEU A 20 4.71 -26.33 14.77
N ALA A 21 3.44 -26.18 14.40
CA ALA A 21 2.99 -26.42 13.03
C ALA A 21 3.65 -25.45 12.03
N ALA A 22 3.86 -24.18 12.41
CA ALA A 22 4.58 -23.21 11.59
C ALA A 22 6.10 -23.50 11.48
N GLN A 23 6.75 -24.04 12.51
CA GLN A 23 8.14 -24.47 12.46
C GLN A 23 8.38 -25.59 11.43
N HIS A 24 7.40 -26.48 11.23
CA HIS A 24 7.48 -27.49 10.17
C HIS A 24 7.51 -26.86 8.77
N LEU A 25 6.82 -25.74 8.56
CA LEU A 25 6.93 -24.96 7.32
C LEU A 25 8.29 -24.28 7.20
N ASP A 26 8.86 -23.73 8.28
CA ASP A 26 10.20 -23.15 8.27
C ASP A 26 11.29 -24.16 7.90
N LEU A 27 11.19 -25.39 8.42
CA LEU A 27 12.09 -26.49 8.06
C LEU A 27 11.92 -26.90 6.58
N PHE A 28 10.71 -26.83 6.02
CA PHE A 28 10.47 -27.04 4.60
C PHE A 28 11.07 -25.92 3.73
N LEU A 29 10.82 -24.65 4.07
CA LEU A 29 11.24 -23.49 3.27
C LEU A 29 12.77 -23.33 3.20
N ARG A 30 13.51 -23.91 4.14
CA ARG A 30 14.99 -23.96 4.13
C ARG A 30 15.56 -25.01 3.16
N LYS A 31 14.76 -25.91 2.60
CA LYS A 31 15.23 -26.93 1.64
C LYS A 31 15.56 -26.30 0.30
N GLY A 32 16.69 -26.69 -0.32
CA GLY A 32 17.12 -26.13 -1.61
C GLY A 32 16.12 -26.34 -2.77
N ASN A 33 15.26 -27.36 -2.68
CA ASN A 33 14.21 -27.64 -3.67
C ASN A 33 12.84 -27.01 -3.33
N ALA A 34 12.70 -26.28 -2.22
CA ALA A 34 11.39 -25.81 -1.71
C ALA A 34 10.59 -25.00 -2.74
N HIS A 35 11.25 -24.20 -3.58
CA HIS A 35 10.62 -23.42 -4.66
C HIS A 35 9.90 -24.28 -5.70
N LYS A 36 10.30 -25.56 -5.88
CA LYS A 36 9.63 -26.53 -6.77
C LYS A 36 8.50 -27.30 -6.08
N GLU A 37 8.40 -27.20 -4.75
CA GLU A 37 7.49 -28.03 -3.94
C GLU A 37 6.44 -27.24 -3.17
N VAL A 38 6.59 -25.90 -3.06
CA VAL A 38 5.74 -25.02 -2.25
C VAL A 38 4.24 -25.03 -2.64
N PHE A 39 3.93 -25.44 -3.88
CA PHE A 39 2.57 -25.62 -4.40
C PHE A 39 2.15 -27.11 -4.53
N LYS A 40 2.94 -28.07 -4.06
CA LYS A 40 2.55 -29.50 -4.06
C LYS A 40 1.46 -29.75 -3.00
N PRO A 41 0.52 -30.69 -3.23
CA PRO A 41 -0.63 -30.90 -2.34
C PRO A 41 -0.31 -31.12 -0.86
N HIS A 42 0.79 -31.84 -0.55
CA HIS A 42 1.17 -32.10 0.84
C HIS A 42 1.67 -30.84 1.58
N ILE A 43 2.31 -29.90 0.88
CA ILE A 43 2.71 -28.61 1.45
C ILE A 43 1.51 -27.68 1.57
N LEU A 44 0.61 -27.68 0.57
CA LEU A 44 -0.63 -26.92 0.65
C LEU A 44 -1.51 -27.37 1.83
N ALA A 45 -1.61 -28.67 2.09
CA ALA A 45 -2.32 -29.21 3.26
C ALA A 45 -1.66 -28.80 4.60
N LEU A 46 -0.33 -28.81 4.69
CA LEU A 46 0.37 -28.32 5.89
C LEU A 46 0.14 -26.82 6.11
N ARG A 47 0.12 -26.04 5.03
CA ARG A 47 -0.18 -24.60 5.06
C ARG A 47 -1.63 -24.33 5.47
N ASP A 48 -2.59 -25.07 4.93
CA ASP A 48 -4.01 -25.00 5.32
C ASP A 48 -4.21 -25.30 6.82
N MET A 49 -3.57 -26.35 7.36
CA MET A 49 -3.63 -26.63 8.80
C MET A 49 -3.10 -25.46 9.66
N VAL A 50 -1.97 -24.85 9.28
CA VAL A 50 -1.45 -23.65 9.97
C VAL A 50 -2.40 -22.46 9.83
N GLN A 51 -2.97 -22.24 8.64
CA GLN A 51 -3.95 -21.18 8.40
C GLN A 51 -5.19 -21.32 9.28
N GLN A 52 -5.78 -22.52 9.33
CA GLN A 52 -6.96 -22.78 10.17
C GLN A 52 -6.65 -22.59 11.66
N ALA A 53 -5.49 -23.07 12.13
CA ALA A 53 -5.09 -22.92 13.52
C ALA A 53 -4.81 -21.45 13.90
N CYS A 54 -4.19 -20.66 13.01
CA CYS A 54 -4.04 -19.22 13.19
C CYS A 54 -5.40 -18.50 13.27
N ILE A 55 -6.33 -18.79 12.35
CA ILE A 55 -7.67 -18.17 12.36
C ILE A 55 -8.41 -18.50 13.67
N LYS A 56 -8.38 -19.77 14.10
CA LYS A 56 -8.98 -20.19 15.38
C LYS A 56 -8.38 -19.41 16.56
N LEU A 57 -7.05 -19.29 16.61
CA LEU A 57 -6.36 -18.53 17.65
C LEU A 57 -6.69 -17.02 17.60
N MET A 58 -6.85 -16.43 16.42
CA MET A 58 -7.24 -15.03 16.24
C MET A 58 -8.61 -14.70 16.83
N PHE A 59 -9.58 -15.61 16.72
CA PHE A 59 -10.96 -15.33 17.15
C PHE A 59 -11.31 -15.86 18.54
N LEU A 60 -10.63 -16.89 19.05
CA LEU A 60 -10.78 -17.30 20.45
C LEU A 60 -10.02 -16.39 21.42
N TYR A 61 -8.86 -15.85 21.01
CA TYR A 61 -8.00 -15.04 21.88
C TYR A 61 -7.49 -13.75 21.18
N PRO A 62 -8.38 -12.88 20.69
CA PRO A 62 -8.05 -11.71 19.87
C PRO A 62 -7.06 -10.75 20.53
N VAL A 63 -7.26 -10.41 21.81
CA VAL A 63 -6.38 -9.51 22.56
C VAL A 63 -4.99 -10.12 22.80
N ALA A 64 -4.95 -11.33 23.39
CA ALA A 64 -3.69 -11.93 23.85
C ALA A 64 -2.81 -12.48 22.72
N TYR A 65 -3.43 -13.04 21.67
CA TYR A 65 -2.73 -13.74 20.59
C TYR A 65 -3.13 -13.32 19.18
N GLY A 66 -4.22 -12.58 18.99
CA GLY A 66 -4.73 -12.23 17.66
C GLY A 66 -3.71 -11.53 16.78
N ARG A 67 -2.90 -10.59 17.31
CA ARG A 67 -1.83 -9.95 16.53
C ARG A 67 -0.74 -10.93 16.08
N LYS A 68 -0.31 -11.84 16.96
CA LYS A 68 0.74 -12.84 16.69
C LYS A 68 0.25 -13.88 15.67
N ALA A 69 -0.98 -14.33 15.82
CA ALA A 69 -1.63 -15.27 14.92
C ALA A 69 -1.86 -14.69 13.51
N GLU A 70 -2.27 -13.42 13.42
CA GLU A 70 -2.43 -12.70 12.16
C GLU A 70 -1.09 -12.51 11.42
N GLU A 71 -0.02 -12.11 12.13
CA GLU A 71 1.31 -11.98 11.53
C GLU A 71 1.83 -13.34 11.02
N LEU A 72 1.69 -14.39 11.83
CA LEU A 72 2.12 -15.74 11.46
C LEU A 72 1.34 -16.29 10.25
N LEU A 73 0.03 -16.03 10.20
CA LEU A 73 -0.84 -16.33 9.07
C LEU A 73 -0.33 -15.64 7.79
N TRP A 74 -0.09 -14.33 7.81
CA TRP A 74 0.45 -13.60 6.66
C TRP A 74 1.80 -14.16 6.20
N ARG A 75 2.72 -14.38 7.14
CA ARG A 75 4.07 -14.88 6.86
C ARG A 75 4.05 -16.26 6.21
N LYS A 76 3.43 -17.25 6.86
CA LYS A 76 3.41 -18.64 6.40
C LYS A 76 2.53 -18.87 5.17
N MET A 77 1.59 -17.97 4.87
CA MET A 77 0.75 -18.09 3.68
C MET A 77 1.23 -17.30 2.47
N TYR A 78 1.88 -16.15 2.65
CA TYR A 78 2.20 -15.25 1.53
C TYR A 78 3.62 -14.67 1.60
N SER A 79 4.03 -14.02 2.68
CA SER A 79 5.33 -13.32 2.71
C SER A 79 6.52 -14.27 2.56
N ASP A 80 6.53 -15.40 3.27
CA ASP A 80 7.66 -16.34 3.24
C ASP A 80 7.71 -17.08 1.88
N VAL A 81 6.55 -17.30 1.26
CA VAL A 81 6.42 -17.87 -0.11
C VAL A 81 6.94 -16.88 -1.15
N ALA A 82 6.54 -15.60 -1.07
CA ALA A 82 7.05 -14.55 -1.96
C ALA A 82 8.58 -14.40 -1.82
N MET A 83 9.11 -14.41 -0.60
CA MET A 83 10.55 -14.33 -0.34
C MET A 83 11.32 -15.53 -0.92
N LEU A 84 10.78 -16.75 -0.81
CA LEU A 84 11.36 -17.96 -1.44
C LEU A 84 11.45 -17.82 -2.96
N LEU A 85 10.39 -17.32 -3.60
CA LEU A 85 10.36 -17.12 -5.06
C LEU A 85 11.30 -15.99 -5.49
N MET A 86 11.38 -14.86 -4.75
CA MET A 86 12.35 -13.79 -4.98
C MET A 86 13.80 -14.30 -4.96
N LYS A 87 14.17 -15.09 -3.94
CA LYS A 87 15.53 -15.64 -3.80
C LYS A 87 15.93 -16.58 -4.94
N THR A 88 14.97 -17.22 -5.59
CA THR A 88 15.21 -18.17 -6.70
C THR A 88 15.53 -17.45 -8.03
N ASN A 89 15.28 -16.12 -8.09
CA ASN A 89 15.69 -15.17 -9.13
C ASN A 89 15.02 -15.33 -10.51
N ARG A 90 14.74 -14.19 -11.18
CA ARG A 90 14.14 -14.09 -12.53
C ARG A 90 15.03 -14.72 -13.64
N LYS A 91 16.30 -15.03 -13.35
CA LYS A 91 17.27 -15.56 -14.32
C LYS A 91 16.98 -17.00 -14.80
N HIS A 92 16.09 -17.75 -14.13
CA HIS A 92 15.66 -19.07 -14.57
C HIS A 92 14.22 -19.06 -15.12
N MET A 93 14.04 -18.51 -16.34
CA MET A 93 12.73 -18.46 -17.04
C MET A 93 12.05 -19.84 -17.16
N GLU A 94 12.82 -20.91 -17.29
CA GLU A 94 12.36 -22.30 -17.29
C GLU A 94 11.60 -22.65 -15.99
N THR A 95 12.13 -22.22 -14.84
CA THR A 95 11.54 -22.53 -13.51
C THR A 95 10.29 -21.69 -13.25
N PHE A 96 10.23 -20.46 -13.77
CA PHE A 96 9.07 -19.56 -13.66
C PHE A 96 7.79 -20.19 -14.22
N LYS A 97 7.85 -20.75 -15.44
CA LYS A 97 6.72 -21.42 -16.11
C LYS A 97 6.09 -22.56 -15.29
N HIS A 98 6.82 -23.16 -14.35
CA HIS A 98 6.33 -24.28 -13.54
C HIS A 98 5.47 -23.83 -12.34
N TRP A 99 5.62 -22.59 -11.87
CA TRP A 99 4.87 -22.08 -10.71
C TRP A 99 3.99 -20.86 -11.00
N GLU A 100 4.06 -20.26 -12.19
CA GLU A 100 3.23 -19.12 -12.62
C GLU A 100 1.73 -19.35 -12.38
N GLY A 101 1.14 -20.39 -12.96
CA GLY A 101 -0.28 -20.74 -12.78
C GLY A 101 -0.68 -21.05 -11.32
N PRO A 102 0.05 -21.92 -10.60
CA PRO A 102 -0.16 -22.15 -9.18
C PRO A 102 -0.05 -20.88 -8.32
N LEU A 103 0.91 -20.00 -8.59
CA LEU A 103 1.07 -18.72 -7.89
C LEU A 103 -0.10 -17.78 -8.19
N GLN A 104 -0.51 -17.64 -9.46
CA GLN A 104 -1.64 -16.80 -9.85
C GLN A 104 -2.92 -17.23 -9.13
N SER A 105 -3.18 -18.55 -9.05
CA SER A 105 -4.30 -19.12 -8.29
C SER A 105 -4.18 -18.83 -6.79
N HIS A 106 -2.98 -19.02 -6.22
CA HIS A 106 -2.70 -18.77 -4.80
C HIS A 106 -2.89 -17.30 -4.40
N LEU A 107 -2.35 -16.36 -5.18
CA LEU A 107 -2.52 -14.92 -4.95
C LEU A 107 -3.98 -14.50 -5.11
N LYS A 108 -4.70 -15.01 -6.12
CA LYS A 108 -6.14 -14.75 -6.32
C LYS A 108 -6.99 -15.30 -5.17
N SER A 109 -6.62 -16.45 -4.60
CA SER A 109 -7.24 -16.99 -3.39
C SER A 109 -6.96 -16.09 -2.17
N GLY A 110 -5.72 -15.61 -2.03
CA GLY A 110 -5.33 -14.68 -0.97
C GLY A 110 -6.06 -13.34 -0.99
N LEU A 111 -6.30 -12.76 -2.17
CA LEU A 111 -7.08 -11.53 -2.31
C LEU A 111 -8.50 -11.72 -1.73
N LYS A 112 -9.20 -12.75 -2.19
CA LYS A 112 -10.54 -13.11 -1.65
C LYS A 112 -10.49 -13.37 -0.14
N PHE A 113 -9.47 -14.10 0.32
CA PHE A 113 -9.32 -14.40 1.75
C PHE A 113 -9.25 -13.14 2.62
N TYR A 114 -8.43 -12.15 2.25
CA TYR A 114 -8.30 -10.90 3.02
C TYR A 114 -9.47 -9.93 2.82
N GLU A 115 -10.11 -9.90 1.65
CA GLU A 115 -11.39 -9.19 1.43
C GLU A 115 -12.49 -9.75 2.36
N HIS A 116 -12.59 -11.08 2.44
CA HIS A 116 -13.54 -11.78 3.30
C HIS A 116 -13.22 -11.60 4.79
N LEU A 117 -11.94 -11.67 5.18
CA LEU A 117 -11.51 -11.44 6.56
C LEU A 117 -11.75 -9.99 7.00
N PHE A 118 -11.49 -9.01 6.14
CA PHE A 118 -11.79 -7.59 6.42
C PHE A 118 -13.29 -7.39 6.68
N LEU A 119 -14.16 -7.89 5.78
CA LEU A 119 -15.60 -7.72 5.91
C LEU A 119 -16.18 -8.51 7.10
N PHE A 120 -15.58 -9.65 7.45
CA PHE A 120 -15.91 -10.35 8.67
C PHE A 120 -15.56 -9.53 9.91
N LEU A 121 -14.31 -9.05 10.03
CA LEU A 121 -13.87 -8.21 11.16
C LEU A 121 -14.74 -6.96 11.29
N GLN A 122 -15.09 -6.32 10.17
CA GLN A 122 -15.98 -5.16 10.14
C GLN A 122 -17.36 -5.48 10.71
N GLY A 123 -18.00 -6.57 10.25
CA GLY A 123 -19.35 -6.96 10.69
C GLY A 123 -19.41 -7.56 12.09
N HIS A 124 -18.40 -8.36 12.48
CA HIS A 124 -18.35 -9.06 13.76
C HIS A 124 -18.12 -8.11 14.93
N TYR A 125 -17.24 -7.13 14.76
CA TYR A 125 -16.87 -6.11 15.75
C TYR A 125 -17.55 -4.74 15.52
N GLU A 126 -18.57 -4.69 14.66
CA GLU A 126 -19.38 -3.49 14.34
C GLU A 126 -18.58 -2.23 13.95
N LEU A 127 -17.47 -2.42 13.24
CA LEU A 127 -16.56 -1.34 12.86
C LEU A 127 -17.14 -0.50 11.71
N ARG A 128 -17.10 0.83 11.85
CA ARG A 128 -17.53 1.76 10.79
C ARG A 128 -16.39 2.01 9.78
N LEU A 129 -16.06 1.00 8.97
CA LEU A 129 -14.99 1.07 7.96
C LEU A 129 -15.49 1.07 6.50
N GLN A 130 -16.82 1.08 6.31
CA GLN A 130 -17.55 1.09 5.03
C GLN A 130 -16.97 2.05 3.97
N SER A 131 -16.60 3.26 4.38
CA SER A 131 -16.14 4.34 3.49
C SER A 131 -14.71 4.18 2.98
N TYR A 132 -13.96 3.19 3.47
CA TYR A 132 -12.57 2.95 3.07
C TYR A 132 -12.43 1.87 1.98
N ILE A 133 -13.54 1.31 1.48
CA ILE A 133 -13.52 0.15 0.57
C ILE A 133 -14.55 0.27 -0.57
N ASP A 134 -14.10 0.06 -1.81
CA ASP A 134 -14.94 0.17 -3.02
C ASP A 134 -15.54 -1.18 -3.47
N TRP A 135 -15.30 -2.29 -2.75
CA TRP A 135 -15.82 -3.61 -3.14
C TRP A 135 -17.26 -3.83 -2.66
N PRO A 136 -18.11 -4.51 -3.46
CA PRO A 136 -19.52 -4.68 -3.14
C PRO A 136 -19.72 -5.53 -1.88
N HIS A 137 -20.46 -5.00 -0.92
CA HIS A 137 -20.71 -5.64 0.38
C HIS A 137 -21.58 -6.88 0.27
N SER A 138 -22.37 -6.96 -0.80
CA SER A 138 -23.27 -8.07 -1.15
C SER A 138 -22.57 -9.34 -1.62
N ALA A 139 -21.25 -9.32 -1.88
CA ALA A 139 -20.52 -10.50 -2.35
C ALA A 139 -20.26 -11.56 -1.25
N ILE A 140 -20.56 -11.26 0.01
CA ILE A 140 -20.12 -12.08 1.15
C ILE A 140 -21.27 -12.41 2.11
N HIS A 141 -21.63 -13.70 2.18
CA HIS A 141 -22.60 -14.29 3.12
C HIS A 141 -22.13 -14.29 4.60
N LEU A 142 -21.28 -13.36 5.01
CA LEU A 142 -20.84 -13.18 6.41
C LEU A 142 -21.61 -12.04 7.11
N ILE A 143 -22.51 -11.35 6.40
CA ILE A 143 -23.51 -10.43 6.97
C ILE A 143 -24.45 -11.25 7.88
N GLY A 144 -24.19 -11.26 9.18
CA GLY A 144 -25.04 -11.92 10.18
C GLY A 144 -24.29 -12.47 11.39
N CYS A 145 -22.99 -12.78 11.28
CA CYS A 145 -22.18 -13.28 12.39
C CYS A 145 -21.65 -12.15 13.28
N LYS A 146 -22.55 -11.32 13.83
CA LYS A 146 -22.22 -10.38 14.92
C LYS A 146 -21.64 -11.13 16.11
N LYS A 147 -20.69 -10.54 16.85
CA LYS A 147 -20.23 -11.12 18.13
C LYS A 147 -21.43 -11.21 19.09
N VAL A 148 -21.53 -12.33 19.81
CA VAL A 148 -22.51 -12.49 20.88
C VAL A 148 -21.93 -11.88 22.16
N GLY A 149 -22.65 -10.92 22.76
CA GLY A 149 -22.19 -10.18 23.93
C GLY A 149 -21.35 -8.94 23.59
N PRO A 150 -20.94 -8.17 24.61
CA PRO A 150 -20.20 -6.92 24.41
C PRO A 150 -18.80 -7.18 23.84
N THR A 151 -18.38 -6.27 22.95
CA THR A 151 -16.99 -6.16 22.49
C THR A 151 -16.25 -5.20 23.42
N SER A 152 -15.09 -5.60 23.93
CA SER A 152 -14.22 -4.71 24.71
C SER A 152 -13.52 -3.66 23.84
N GLU A 153 -13.04 -2.57 24.45
CA GLU A 153 -12.28 -1.56 23.73
C GLU A 153 -10.98 -2.13 23.12
N GLU A 154 -10.31 -3.04 23.84
CA GLU A 154 -9.10 -3.73 23.39
C GLU A 154 -9.35 -4.62 22.16
N GLU A 155 -10.44 -5.38 22.15
CA GLU A 155 -10.87 -6.16 20.98
C GLU A 155 -11.22 -5.26 19.80
N THR A 156 -11.91 -4.15 20.05
CA THR A 156 -12.28 -3.17 19.02
C THR A 156 -11.04 -2.52 18.40
N ALA A 157 -10.05 -2.19 19.24
CA ALA A 157 -8.76 -1.65 18.80
C ALA A 157 -7.97 -2.69 17.99
N TRP A 158 -7.89 -3.93 18.48
CA TRP A 158 -7.27 -5.03 17.74
C TRP A 158 -7.92 -5.26 16.38
N ALA A 159 -9.26 -5.34 16.33
CA ALA A 159 -10.02 -5.62 15.11
C ALA A 159 -9.88 -4.50 14.07
N ARG A 160 -9.96 -3.23 14.49
CA ARG A 160 -9.68 -2.07 13.61
C ARG A 160 -8.28 -2.15 13.01
N MET A 161 -7.29 -2.50 13.82
CA MET A 161 -5.92 -2.63 13.34
C MET A 161 -5.70 -3.90 12.49
N ALA A 162 -6.48 -4.96 12.69
CA ALA A 162 -6.49 -6.13 11.82
C ALA A 162 -7.08 -5.79 10.44
N CYS A 163 -8.13 -4.97 10.38
CA CYS A 163 -8.64 -4.40 9.12
C CYS A 163 -7.58 -3.54 8.38
N HIS A 164 -6.85 -2.67 9.10
CA HIS A 164 -5.71 -1.92 8.53
C HIS A 164 -4.67 -2.86 7.90
N ARG A 165 -4.35 -3.98 8.56
CA ARG A 165 -3.34 -4.94 8.08
C ARG A 165 -3.86 -5.82 6.95
N CYS A 166 -5.15 -6.16 6.93
CA CYS A 166 -5.78 -6.78 5.75
C CYS A 166 -5.60 -5.88 4.50
N LEU A 167 -5.74 -4.56 4.63
CA LEU A 167 -5.49 -3.63 3.52
C LEU A 167 -4.01 -3.59 3.10
N LEU A 168 -3.06 -3.64 4.04
CA LEU A 168 -1.63 -3.81 3.72
C LEU A 168 -1.38 -5.12 2.94
N TYR A 169 -1.94 -6.23 3.42
CA TYR A 169 -1.76 -7.56 2.82
C TYR A 169 -2.41 -7.67 1.43
N LEU A 170 -3.57 -7.05 1.22
CA LEU A 170 -4.16 -6.89 -0.13
C LEU A 170 -3.24 -6.08 -1.05
N GLY A 171 -2.64 -5.00 -0.53
CA GLY A 171 -1.66 -4.20 -1.27
C GLY A 171 -0.42 -5.00 -1.68
N ASP A 172 0.13 -5.79 -0.76
CA ASP A 172 1.27 -6.67 -1.05
C ASP A 172 0.89 -7.79 -2.03
N LEU A 173 -0.32 -8.36 -1.97
CA LEU A 173 -0.78 -9.36 -2.94
C LEU A 173 -0.90 -8.79 -4.36
N PHE A 174 -1.44 -7.58 -4.53
CA PHE A 174 -1.42 -6.88 -5.82
C PHE A 174 0.02 -6.54 -6.26
N ARG A 175 0.88 -6.13 -5.34
CA ARG A 175 2.30 -5.88 -5.64
C ARG A 175 3.01 -7.15 -6.11
N TYR A 176 2.75 -8.30 -5.48
CA TYR A 176 3.25 -9.60 -5.90
C TYR A 176 2.70 -10.05 -7.26
N GLN A 177 1.44 -9.75 -7.59
CA GLN A 177 0.90 -9.95 -8.94
C GLN A 177 1.64 -9.11 -9.99
N ASN A 178 1.99 -7.86 -9.66
CA ASN A 178 2.78 -7.00 -10.54
C ASN A 178 4.25 -7.44 -10.63
N GLU A 179 4.88 -7.90 -9.55
CA GLU A 179 6.31 -8.24 -9.49
C GLU A 179 6.62 -9.67 -9.98
N PHE A 180 5.69 -10.62 -9.85
CA PHE A 180 5.91 -12.03 -10.19
C PHE A 180 5.10 -12.54 -11.37
N LEU A 181 4.08 -11.81 -11.84
CA LEU A 181 3.22 -12.25 -12.95
C LEU A 181 3.07 -11.14 -14.01
N ASP A 182 3.82 -10.05 -13.88
CA ASP A 182 3.79 -8.82 -14.69
C ASP A 182 2.37 -8.28 -14.98
N LEU A 183 1.42 -8.56 -14.07
CA LEU A 183 0.03 -8.11 -14.18
C LEU A 183 -0.08 -6.62 -13.81
N ALA A 184 -0.80 -5.83 -14.59
CA ALA A 184 -1.00 -4.38 -14.43
C ALA A 184 -1.83 -4.00 -13.18
N THR A 185 -1.29 -4.29 -12.00
CA THR A 185 -1.98 -4.26 -10.69
C THR A 185 -1.33 -3.29 -9.71
N LYS A 186 -0.24 -2.60 -10.12
CA LYS A 186 0.45 -1.55 -9.35
C LYS A 186 -0.50 -0.51 -8.72
N THR A 187 -1.47 -0.01 -9.48
CA THR A 187 -2.43 1.01 -9.02
C THR A 187 -3.43 0.46 -7.99
N LEU A 188 -3.72 -0.84 -8.00
CA LEU A 188 -4.53 -1.50 -6.99
C LEU A 188 -3.74 -1.68 -5.69
N ALA A 189 -2.45 -2.02 -5.79
CA ALA A 189 -1.55 -2.07 -4.64
C ALA A 189 -1.45 -0.70 -3.95
N GLU A 190 -1.19 0.35 -4.73
CA GLU A 190 -1.15 1.75 -4.28
C GLU A 190 -2.43 2.16 -3.55
N ARG A 191 -3.61 1.90 -4.15
CA ARG A 191 -4.92 2.19 -3.55
C ARG A 191 -5.09 1.48 -2.20
N CYS A 192 -4.66 0.23 -2.07
CA CYS A 192 -4.76 -0.52 -0.82
C CYS A 192 -3.89 0.09 0.30
N TYR A 193 -2.68 0.57 -0.01
CA TYR A 193 -1.83 1.23 0.98
C TYR A 193 -2.39 2.59 1.43
N TYR A 194 -2.97 3.39 0.52
CA TYR A 194 -3.66 4.63 0.92
C TYR A 194 -4.91 4.37 1.77
N ARG A 195 -5.67 3.31 1.49
CA ARG A 195 -6.78 2.89 2.36
C ARG A 195 -6.28 2.44 3.74
N ALA A 196 -5.17 1.72 3.81
CA ALA A 196 -4.56 1.37 5.09
C ALA A 196 -4.21 2.63 5.91
N LEU A 197 -3.60 3.65 5.29
CA LEU A 197 -3.36 4.95 5.91
C LEU A 197 -4.66 5.67 6.34
N SER A 198 -5.74 5.50 5.58
CA SER A 198 -7.04 6.09 5.91
C SER A 198 -7.68 5.47 7.16
N VAL A 199 -7.34 4.20 7.48
CA VAL A 199 -7.75 3.51 8.71
C VAL A 199 -6.81 3.81 9.89
N ALA A 200 -5.50 3.93 9.65
CA ALA A 200 -4.50 4.22 10.68
C ALA A 200 -3.37 5.12 10.13
N PRO A 201 -3.51 6.46 10.17
CA PRO A 201 -2.56 7.39 9.55
C PRO A 201 -1.24 7.55 10.34
N HIS A 202 -1.22 7.12 11.60
CA HIS A 202 -0.04 7.14 12.48
C HIS A 202 0.99 6.04 12.14
N MET A 203 0.62 5.07 11.30
CA MET A 203 1.45 3.91 10.94
C MET A 203 2.41 4.24 9.79
N GLY A 204 3.71 4.00 9.99
CA GLY A 204 4.73 4.20 8.96
C GLY A 204 4.77 3.12 7.88
N MET A 205 4.33 1.90 8.19
CA MET A 205 4.46 0.73 7.30
C MET A 205 3.81 0.90 5.91
N PRO A 206 2.59 1.45 5.73
CA PRO A 206 2.04 1.71 4.41
C PRO A 206 2.90 2.66 3.57
N PHE A 207 3.53 3.67 4.18
CA PHE A 207 4.47 4.55 3.47
C PHE A 207 5.72 3.79 3.01
N ASN A 208 6.23 2.83 3.79
CA ASN A 208 7.32 1.95 3.32
C ASN A 208 6.92 1.17 2.06
N GLN A 209 5.71 0.60 2.04
CA GLN A 209 5.24 -0.16 0.87
C GLN A 209 5.01 0.74 -0.35
N LEU A 210 4.49 1.96 -0.16
CA LEU A 210 4.40 2.96 -1.23
C LEU A 210 5.79 3.34 -1.77
N GLY A 211 6.78 3.53 -0.89
CA GLY A 211 8.17 3.82 -1.28
C GLY A 211 8.78 2.72 -2.16
N ALA A 212 8.56 1.46 -1.81
CA ALA A 212 9.00 0.31 -2.63
C ALA A 212 8.29 0.27 -4.00
N LEU A 213 7.04 0.73 -4.07
CA LEU A 213 6.22 0.73 -5.28
C LEU A 213 6.64 1.81 -6.29
N MET A 214 7.22 2.93 -5.86
CA MET A 214 7.55 4.04 -6.76
C MET A 214 8.67 3.70 -7.75
N GLY A 215 9.67 2.91 -7.33
CA GLY A 215 10.90 2.70 -8.09
C GLY A 215 11.66 4.02 -8.33
N SER A 216 12.42 4.09 -9.43
CA SER A 216 13.28 5.22 -9.77
C SER A 216 12.57 6.48 -10.30
N LYS A 217 11.24 6.56 -10.19
CA LYS A 217 10.43 7.66 -10.72
C LYS A 217 10.88 9.02 -10.16
N TYR A 218 11.10 9.98 -11.06
CA TYR A 218 11.71 11.29 -10.77
C TYR A 218 13.06 11.21 -10.02
N TYR A 219 13.94 10.31 -10.47
CA TYR A 219 15.25 10.08 -9.87
C TYR A 219 15.18 9.71 -8.38
N ASP A 220 14.19 8.88 -8.01
CA ASP A 220 13.90 8.38 -6.67
C ASP A 220 13.34 9.40 -5.65
N ILE A 221 12.90 10.59 -6.08
CA ILE A 221 12.30 11.59 -5.17
C ILE A 221 11.01 11.08 -4.52
N GLU A 222 10.12 10.41 -5.26
CA GLU A 222 8.87 9.92 -4.68
C GLU A 222 9.11 8.75 -3.70
N ALA A 223 10.04 7.84 -4.02
CA ALA A 223 10.47 6.78 -3.10
C ALA A 223 11.05 7.39 -1.81
N THR A 224 11.93 8.39 -1.94
CA THR A 224 12.52 9.12 -0.81
C THR A 224 11.46 9.81 0.04
N TYR A 225 10.47 10.47 -0.58
CA TYR A 225 9.34 11.09 0.11
C TYR A 225 8.60 10.06 0.97
N PHE A 226 8.23 8.91 0.41
CA PHE A 226 7.50 7.88 1.14
C PHE A 226 8.33 7.24 2.27
N TYR A 227 9.61 6.93 2.06
CA TYR A 227 10.44 6.41 3.15
C TYR A 227 10.70 7.46 4.25
N GLN A 228 10.81 8.75 3.92
CA GLN A 228 10.86 9.82 4.93
C GLN A 228 9.54 9.94 5.69
N ARG A 229 8.38 9.85 5.01
CA ARG A 229 7.06 9.80 5.66
C ARG A 229 6.95 8.62 6.62
N CYS A 230 7.46 7.45 6.25
CA CYS A 230 7.53 6.28 7.11
C CYS A 230 8.31 6.57 8.41
N LEU A 231 9.52 7.12 8.32
CA LEU A 231 10.36 7.41 9.50
C LEU A 231 9.86 8.58 10.37
N ASN A 232 9.08 9.49 9.80
CA ASN A 232 8.46 10.62 10.51
C ASN A 232 7.02 10.31 10.98
N SER A 233 6.54 9.08 10.81
CA SER A 233 5.26 8.62 11.39
C SER A 233 5.43 8.35 12.89
N GLU A 234 4.33 8.37 13.65
CA GLU A 234 4.34 8.10 15.10
C GLU A 234 4.81 6.67 15.42
N VAL A 235 4.41 5.69 14.58
CA VAL A 235 4.88 4.30 14.62
C VAL A 235 5.73 4.02 13.35
N PRO A 236 7.03 4.35 13.36
CA PRO A 236 7.88 4.26 12.17
C PRO A 236 8.40 2.84 11.92
N PHE A 237 8.41 2.39 10.67
CA PHE A 237 9.12 1.15 10.30
C PHE A 237 10.61 1.44 10.08
N LYS A 238 11.45 1.04 11.06
CA LYS A 238 12.89 1.34 11.11
C LYS A 238 13.67 0.87 9.88
N GLY A 239 13.23 -0.21 9.20
CA GLY A 239 13.87 -0.70 7.97
C GLY A 239 13.90 0.33 6.83
N ALA A 240 12.97 1.30 6.80
CA ALA A 240 12.97 2.38 5.81
C ALA A 240 14.23 3.27 5.87
N ALA A 241 14.96 3.29 6.99
CA ALA A 241 16.23 4.01 7.12
C ALA A 241 17.34 3.42 6.25
N TRP A 242 17.35 2.09 6.06
CA TRP A 242 18.29 1.43 5.15
C TRP A 242 17.95 1.77 3.69
N ASN A 243 16.67 1.70 3.31
CA ASN A 243 16.21 2.09 1.97
C ASN A 243 16.58 3.54 1.63
N LEU A 244 16.37 4.49 2.55
CA LEU A 244 16.79 5.89 2.36
C LEU A 244 18.29 6.05 2.21
N LYS A 245 19.10 5.31 2.98
CA LYS A 245 20.56 5.36 2.86
C LYS A 245 21.00 4.99 1.44
N GLN A 246 20.46 3.90 0.88
CA GLN A 246 20.77 3.47 -0.49
C GLN A 246 20.39 4.53 -1.52
N LEU A 247 19.20 5.13 -1.42
CA LEU A 247 18.77 6.22 -2.31
C LEU A 247 19.65 7.47 -2.20
N TYR A 248 20.08 7.83 -1.00
CA TYR A 248 20.95 8.98 -0.76
C TYR A 248 22.39 8.77 -1.26
N ASP A 249 22.95 7.58 -1.08
CA ASP A 249 24.27 7.25 -1.61
C ASP A 249 24.23 7.19 -3.16
N LEU A 250 23.14 6.70 -3.77
CA LEU A 250 22.90 6.76 -5.22
C LEU A 250 22.72 8.19 -5.74
N ALA A 251 22.01 9.05 -5.02
CA ALA A 251 21.86 10.47 -5.37
C ALA A 251 23.22 11.19 -5.42
N GLY A 252 24.15 10.86 -4.51
CA GLY A 252 25.52 11.38 -4.53
C GLY A 252 26.33 10.94 -5.76
N LYS A 253 26.17 9.69 -6.21
CA LYS A 253 26.76 9.21 -7.47
C LYS A 253 26.21 9.98 -8.67
N ARG A 254 24.88 10.04 -8.81
CA ARG A 254 24.21 10.74 -9.93
C ARG A 254 24.56 12.23 -9.99
N TYR A 255 24.59 12.92 -8.84
CA TYR A 255 24.99 14.32 -8.77
C TYR A 255 26.43 14.56 -9.25
N SER A 256 27.35 13.65 -8.91
CA SER A 256 28.74 13.70 -9.39
C SER A 256 28.85 13.58 -10.92
N CYS A 257 27.93 12.83 -11.53
CA CYS A 257 27.89 12.59 -12.98
C CYS A 257 27.25 13.73 -13.80
N LEU A 258 26.54 14.68 -13.18
CA LEU A 258 25.90 15.82 -13.88
C LEU A 258 26.87 16.67 -14.72
N LYS A 259 28.17 16.64 -14.39
CA LYS A 259 29.22 17.40 -15.08
C LYS A 259 29.42 17.02 -16.56
N ARG A 260 29.01 15.83 -16.98
CA ARG A 260 29.32 15.28 -18.33
C ARG A 260 28.57 15.95 -19.50
N TYR A 261 27.60 16.82 -19.23
CA TYR A 261 26.69 17.39 -20.26
C TYR A 261 26.85 18.92 -20.46
N GLN A 262 27.73 19.59 -19.72
CA GLN A 262 27.98 21.02 -19.91
C GLN A 262 28.62 21.27 -21.29
N GLY A 263 28.08 22.23 -22.06
CA GLY A 263 28.64 22.70 -23.33
C GLY A 263 28.08 22.09 -24.63
N ARG A 264 27.15 21.12 -24.57
CA ARG A 264 26.49 20.60 -25.80
C ARG A 264 25.39 21.55 -26.30
N LYS A 265 25.28 21.72 -27.62
CA LYS A 265 24.11 22.39 -28.25
C LYS A 265 22.89 21.48 -28.12
N LEU A 266 22.04 21.75 -27.14
CA LEU A 266 20.76 21.05 -26.92
C LEU A 266 19.59 21.78 -27.60
N SER A 267 18.64 21.02 -28.13
CA SER A 267 17.33 21.55 -28.53
C SER A 267 16.55 22.09 -27.32
N ARG A 268 15.46 22.83 -27.56
CA ARG A 268 14.61 23.38 -26.49
C ARG A 268 14.08 22.28 -25.55
N SER A 269 13.55 21.18 -26.11
CA SER A 269 13.00 20.06 -25.33
C SER A 269 14.09 19.28 -24.59
N GLN A 270 15.24 19.05 -25.23
CA GLN A 270 16.39 18.43 -24.58
C GLN A 270 16.93 19.27 -23.42
N ARG A 271 16.95 20.60 -23.57
CA ARG A 271 17.31 21.53 -22.50
C ARG A 271 16.35 21.44 -21.33
N GLN A 272 15.03 21.49 -21.56
CA GLN A 272 14.03 21.32 -20.51
C GLN A 272 14.17 19.98 -19.76
N CYS A 273 14.37 18.87 -20.48
CA CYS A 273 14.63 17.58 -19.85
C CYS A 273 15.92 17.58 -19.01
N TRP A 274 16.97 18.27 -19.47
CA TRP A 274 18.23 18.38 -18.74
C TRP A 274 18.14 19.28 -17.51
N ASP A 275 17.47 20.43 -17.60
CA ASP A 275 17.25 21.32 -16.45
C ASP A 275 16.39 20.62 -15.38
N ASN A 276 15.33 19.90 -15.77
CA ASN A 276 14.57 19.05 -14.85
C ASN A 276 15.42 17.91 -14.25
N LYS A 277 16.29 17.23 -15.04
CA LYS A 277 17.24 16.22 -14.53
C LYS A 277 18.22 16.83 -13.52
N ARG A 278 18.78 18.02 -13.82
CA ARG A 278 19.72 18.74 -12.94
C ARG A 278 19.05 19.11 -11.62
N LEU A 279 17.84 19.70 -11.67
CA LEU A 279 17.05 20.04 -10.49
C LEU A 279 16.81 18.83 -9.60
N LEU A 280 16.20 17.77 -10.15
CA LEU A 280 15.72 16.64 -9.34
C LEU A 280 16.90 15.88 -8.70
N VAL A 281 17.99 15.65 -9.45
CA VAL A 281 19.21 15.02 -8.92
C VAL A 281 19.89 15.91 -7.86
N SER A 282 20.01 17.22 -8.11
CA SER A 282 20.64 18.16 -7.17
C SER A 282 19.80 18.34 -5.90
N PHE A 283 18.47 18.37 -6.02
CA PHE A 283 17.53 18.42 -4.91
C PHE A 283 17.64 17.17 -4.04
N LEU A 284 17.63 15.97 -4.64
CA LEU A 284 17.73 14.74 -3.84
C LEU A 284 19.10 14.61 -3.16
N TYR A 285 20.18 15.04 -3.84
CA TYR A 285 21.50 15.13 -3.22
C TYR A 285 21.52 16.14 -2.06
N LEU A 286 20.86 17.30 -2.19
CA LEU A 286 20.69 18.25 -1.09
C LEU A 286 19.94 17.64 0.09
N GLN A 287 18.84 16.90 -0.15
CA GLN A 287 18.13 16.16 0.91
C GLN A 287 19.04 15.13 1.61
N SER A 288 19.97 14.49 0.88
CA SER A 288 20.96 13.57 1.47
C SER A 288 21.92 14.25 2.45
N LEU A 289 22.26 15.52 2.21
CA LEU A 289 23.14 16.31 3.07
C LEU A 289 22.40 16.87 4.29
N LEU A 290 21.12 17.19 4.15
CA LEU A 290 20.25 17.72 5.20
C LEU A 290 19.73 16.63 6.17
N GLN A 291 20.47 15.53 6.35
CA GLN A 291 20.15 14.47 7.30
C GLN A 291 20.92 14.65 8.63
N PRO A 292 20.30 14.38 9.80
CA PRO A 292 20.91 14.63 11.12
C PRO A 292 22.34 14.11 11.33
N GLN A 293 22.68 12.96 10.74
CA GLN A 293 23.98 12.30 10.93
C GLN A 293 25.07 12.76 9.95
N ARG A 294 24.76 13.61 8.96
CA ARG A 294 25.73 14.02 7.92
C ARG A 294 26.42 15.34 8.30
N LYS A 295 27.76 15.31 8.40
CA LYS A 295 28.60 16.51 8.53
C LYS A 295 29.05 16.96 7.13
N PHE A 296 28.98 18.26 6.84
CA PHE A 296 29.34 18.80 5.52
C PHE A 296 29.94 20.21 5.61
N LYS A 297 30.71 20.63 4.59
CA LYS A 297 31.32 21.96 4.53
C LYS A 297 30.26 23.01 4.18
N ALA A 298 30.04 23.99 5.06
CA ALA A 298 28.96 24.99 4.92
C ALA A 298 28.93 25.71 3.56
N ALA A 299 30.09 26.14 3.04
CA ALA A 299 30.17 26.81 1.74
C ALA A 299 29.64 25.95 0.58
N LYS A 300 29.92 24.62 0.58
CA LYS A 300 29.40 23.70 -0.44
C LYS A 300 27.89 23.48 -0.29
N LEU A 301 27.36 23.52 0.93
CA LEU A 301 25.91 23.41 1.16
C LEU A 301 25.18 24.65 0.63
N ILE A 302 25.70 25.85 0.91
CA ILE A 302 25.12 27.12 0.45
C ILE A 302 25.08 27.17 -1.08
N ALA A 303 26.19 26.82 -1.76
CA ALA A 303 26.23 26.78 -3.21
C ALA A 303 25.23 25.77 -3.82
N LEU A 304 25.04 24.61 -3.19
CA LEU A 304 24.04 23.63 -3.63
C LEU A 304 22.61 24.12 -3.39
N CYS A 305 22.34 24.77 -2.26
CA CYS A 305 21.04 25.40 -2.00
C CYS A 305 20.70 26.47 -3.05
N GLN A 306 21.66 27.31 -3.43
CA GLN A 306 21.50 28.34 -4.46
C GLN A 306 21.18 27.69 -5.82
N LEU A 307 21.99 26.74 -6.28
CA LEU A 307 21.76 25.98 -7.51
C LEU A 307 20.37 25.36 -7.57
N VAL A 308 19.92 24.70 -6.49
CA VAL A 308 18.60 24.06 -6.42
C VAL A 308 17.46 25.10 -6.44
N LEU A 309 17.63 26.27 -5.83
CA LEU A 309 16.62 27.34 -5.83
C LEU A 309 16.48 28.02 -7.20
N GLU A 310 17.61 28.24 -7.90
CA GLU A 310 17.67 28.77 -9.26
C GLU A 310 17.03 27.78 -10.25
N ASP A 311 17.43 26.52 -10.19
CA ASP A 311 16.87 25.44 -11.02
C ASP A 311 15.37 25.24 -10.76
N PHE A 312 14.93 25.32 -9.50
CA PHE A 312 13.51 25.20 -9.15
C PHE A 312 12.69 26.34 -9.75
N HIS A 313 13.18 27.58 -9.66
CA HIS A 313 12.52 28.73 -10.27
C HIS A 313 12.44 28.60 -11.81
N LEU A 314 13.53 28.16 -12.45
CA LEU A 314 13.57 27.91 -13.89
C LEU A 314 12.59 26.81 -14.31
N CYS A 315 12.62 25.65 -13.66
CA CYS A 315 11.79 24.50 -14.03
C CYS A 315 10.30 24.76 -13.82
N LEU A 316 9.91 25.52 -12.79
CA LEU A 316 8.52 25.96 -12.62
C LEU A 316 8.01 26.80 -13.81
N SER A 317 8.88 27.52 -14.52
CA SER A 317 8.46 28.30 -15.70
C SER A 317 8.01 27.44 -16.89
N TYR A 318 8.36 26.15 -16.92
CA TYR A 318 8.01 25.25 -18.02
C TYR A 318 6.55 24.81 -17.95
N ARG A 319 5.75 25.30 -18.90
CA ARG A 319 4.34 24.91 -19.01
C ARG A 319 4.17 23.66 -19.89
N PRO A 320 3.29 22.71 -19.53
CA PRO A 320 2.73 21.79 -20.51
C PRO A 320 1.96 22.61 -21.56
N ARG A 321 2.23 22.39 -22.84
CA ARG A 321 1.38 22.92 -23.91
C ARG A 321 0.09 22.07 -23.98
N PRO A 322 -1.08 22.67 -24.23
CA PRO A 322 -2.21 21.93 -24.78
C PRO A 322 -1.74 21.22 -26.05
N SER A 323 -2.26 20.01 -26.28
CA SER A 323 -1.88 19.11 -27.37
C SER A 323 -1.63 19.81 -28.70
N GLU A 324 -0.45 19.57 -29.30
CA GLU A 324 -0.18 19.79 -30.72
C GLU A 324 -1.00 18.77 -31.54
N GLN A 325 -2.31 18.95 -31.59
CA GLN A 325 -3.16 18.32 -32.59
C GLN A 325 -2.80 18.95 -33.95
N CYS A 326 -2.40 18.09 -34.89
CA CYS A 326 -2.08 18.42 -36.28
C CYS A 326 -0.90 19.39 -36.50
N GLN A 327 0.31 18.91 -36.25
CA GLN A 327 1.24 18.65 -37.37
C GLN A 327 2.26 17.58 -36.97
N ALA A 328 2.09 16.37 -37.51
CA ALA A 328 3.05 15.29 -37.31
C ALA A 328 4.33 15.57 -38.12
N SER A 329 5.32 16.18 -37.49
CA SER A 329 6.72 16.02 -37.91
C SER A 329 7.17 14.62 -37.53
N ILE A 330 6.87 13.65 -38.41
CA ILE A 330 7.27 12.25 -38.31
C ILE A 330 8.80 12.16 -38.48
N GLU A 331 9.56 12.44 -37.42
CA GLU A 331 11.01 12.12 -37.37
C GLU A 331 11.65 12.21 -35.96
N GLY A 332 11.00 12.85 -34.99
CA GLY A 332 11.52 12.92 -33.62
C GLY A 332 11.19 11.71 -32.75
N LYS A 333 12.20 10.95 -32.30
CA LYS A 333 12.03 10.10 -31.10
C LYS A 333 11.58 11.00 -29.92
N PRO A 334 10.61 10.59 -29.09
CA PRO A 334 10.15 11.41 -27.98
C PRO A 334 11.32 11.73 -27.04
N PRO A 335 11.37 12.95 -26.46
CA PRO A 335 12.50 13.38 -25.66
C PRO A 335 12.68 12.46 -24.45
N LYS A 336 13.87 11.87 -24.30
CA LYS A 336 14.24 11.06 -23.12
C LYS A 336 14.31 11.99 -21.89
N GLY A 337 13.28 11.98 -21.05
CA GLY A 337 13.25 12.69 -19.76
C GLY A 337 11.95 13.47 -19.52
N TYR A 338 11.90 14.19 -18.40
CA TYR A 338 10.72 14.95 -17.97
C TYR A 338 10.72 16.36 -18.58
N LEU A 339 9.67 16.71 -19.33
CA LEU A 339 9.52 18.06 -19.93
C LEU A 339 9.04 19.12 -18.93
N PHE A 340 8.24 18.70 -17.94
CA PHE A 340 7.70 19.54 -16.87
C PHE A 340 7.59 18.72 -15.58
N LEU A 341 7.42 19.40 -14.45
CA LEU A 341 7.24 18.79 -13.13
C LEU A 341 5.74 18.76 -12.78
N PRO A 342 5.16 17.62 -12.39
CA PRO A 342 3.78 17.57 -11.91
C PRO A 342 3.62 18.26 -10.55
N ASP A 343 2.44 18.85 -10.30
CA ASP A 343 2.14 19.56 -9.05
C ASP A 343 2.29 18.64 -7.81
N LEU A 344 1.92 17.36 -7.92
CA LEU A 344 2.11 16.38 -6.84
C LEU A 344 3.60 16.12 -6.51
N LEU A 345 4.49 16.14 -7.51
CA LEU A 345 5.93 16.01 -7.29
C LEU A 345 6.48 17.24 -6.57
N ILE A 346 6.03 18.44 -6.98
CA ILE A 346 6.40 19.70 -6.33
C ILE A 346 5.93 19.69 -4.86
N PHE A 347 4.73 19.20 -4.58
CA PHE A 347 4.23 18.98 -3.22
C PHE A 347 5.11 17.99 -2.43
N HIS A 348 5.51 16.85 -3.01
CA HIS A 348 6.43 15.91 -2.37
C HIS A 348 7.79 16.53 -2.05
N MET A 349 8.36 17.34 -2.95
CA MET A 349 9.61 18.10 -2.72
C MET A 349 9.45 19.09 -1.54
N VAL A 350 8.33 19.81 -1.49
CA VAL A 350 7.96 20.71 -0.38
C VAL A 350 7.89 19.97 0.96
N VAL A 351 7.20 18.83 1.02
CA VAL A 351 7.07 18.06 2.27
C VAL A 351 8.39 17.40 2.69
N LEU A 352 9.23 16.99 1.74
CA LEU A 352 10.61 16.53 2.03
C LEU A 352 11.43 17.60 2.75
N CYS A 353 11.38 18.86 2.32
CA CYS A 353 12.04 19.98 3.00
C CYS A 353 11.55 20.14 4.44
N LEU A 354 10.23 20.08 4.67
CA LEU A 354 9.63 20.18 6.00
C LEU A 354 10.05 19.03 6.93
N MET A 355 10.07 17.79 6.44
CA MET A 355 10.53 16.61 7.21
C MET A 355 12.03 16.70 7.55
N SER A 356 12.87 17.17 6.62
CA SER A 356 14.29 17.42 6.87
C SER A 356 14.50 18.52 7.92
N VAL A 357 13.75 19.63 7.86
CA VAL A 357 13.77 20.69 8.89
C VAL A 357 13.34 20.15 10.27
N HIS A 358 12.26 19.37 10.33
CA HIS A 358 11.79 18.75 11.57
C HIS A 358 12.86 17.81 12.16
N SER A 359 13.40 16.91 11.34
CA SER A 359 14.42 15.93 11.74
C SER A 359 15.70 16.59 12.24
N LEU A 360 16.19 17.62 11.53
CA LEU A 360 17.37 18.40 11.94
C LEU A 360 17.13 19.16 13.25
N ARG A 361 15.94 19.72 13.46
CA ARG A 361 15.56 20.39 14.72
C ARG A 361 15.50 19.41 15.88
N LYS A 362 14.81 18.27 15.71
CA LYS A 362 14.67 17.20 16.71
C LYS A 362 16.03 16.63 17.15
N ALA A 363 17.00 16.57 16.23
CA ALA A 363 18.36 16.11 16.50
C ALA A 363 19.32 17.21 16.99
N GLY A 364 18.87 18.45 17.23
CA GLY A 364 19.72 19.57 17.67
C GLY A 364 20.79 20.00 16.65
N SER A 365 20.65 19.64 15.36
CA SER A 365 21.68 19.87 14.36
C SER A 365 21.85 21.37 14.04
N LYS A 366 23.10 21.85 13.99
CA LYS A 366 23.44 23.23 13.58
C LYS A 366 22.95 23.58 12.16
N GLN A 367 22.68 22.57 11.32
CA GLN A 367 22.19 22.75 9.95
C GLN A 367 20.70 23.09 9.86
N HIS A 368 19.93 23.03 10.96
CA HIS A 368 18.50 23.37 10.92
C HIS A 368 18.24 24.81 10.45
N LYS A 369 19.11 25.78 10.79
CA LYS A 369 18.95 27.19 10.35
C LYS A 369 19.07 27.33 8.82
N PRO A 370 20.15 26.86 8.15
CA PRO A 370 20.20 26.76 6.69
C PRO A 370 19.01 26.03 6.05
N ALA A 371 18.58 24.90 6.64
CA ALA A 371 17.45 24.14 6.11
C ALA A 371 16.13 24.91 6.16
N VAL A 372 15.87 25.66 7.24
CA VAL A 372 14.70 26.55 7.36
C VAL A 372 14.76 27.65 6.29
N ILE A 373 15.91 28.33 6.13
CA ILE A 373 16.08 29.40 5.13
C ILE A 373 15.81 28.86 3.73
N PHE A 374 16.46 27.75 3.34
CA PHE A 374 16.24 27.10 2.04
C PHE A 374 14.77 26.73 1.82
N THR A 375 14.10 26.15 2.83
CA THR A 375 12.69 25.76 2.74
C THR A 375 11.78 26.97 2.53
N LEU A 376 12.01 28.07 3.25
CA LEU A 376 11.23 29.30 3.11
C LEU A 376 11.43 29.96 1.74
N THR A 377 12.67 30.02 1.23
CA THR A 377 12.94 30.56 -0.11
C THR A 377 12.30 29.70 -1.21
N LEU A 378 12.35 28.37 -1.08
CA LEU A 378 11.69 27.44 -2.02
C LEU A 378 10.16 27.63 -2.01
N PHE A 379 9.55 27.79 -0.83
CA PHE A 379 8.14 28.16 -0.70
C PHE A 379 7.82 29.51 -1.35
N SER A 380 8.68 30.52 -1.14
CA SER A 380 8.50 31.85 -1.73
C SER A 380 8.55 31.80 -3.26
N HIS A 381 9.43 31.00 -3.85
CA HIS A 381 9.48 30.78 -5.30
C HIS A 381 8.20 30.12 -5.81
N LEU A 382 7.67 29.12 -5.09
CA LEU A 382 6.42 28.45 -5.44
C LEU A 382 5.21 29.39 -5.36
N ILE A 383 5.07 30.15 -4.27
CA ILE A 383 3.98 31.14 -4.08
C ILE A 383 4.06 32.21 -5.17
N GLN A 384 5.25 32.74 -5.47
CA GLN A 384 5.42 33.73 -6.54
C GLN A 384 5.03 33.17 -7.91
N HIS A 385 5.38 31.92 -8.20
CA HIS A 385 4.97 31.24 -9.44
C HIS A 385 3.44 31.06 -9.54
N VAL A 386 2.78 30.62 -8.46
CA VAL A 386 1.32 30.48 -8.40
C VAL A 386 0.63 31.84 -8.56
N ASN A 387 1.08 32.88 -7.85
CA ASN A 387 0.57 34.24 -8.00
C ASN A 387 0.69 34.75 -9.44
N THR A 388 1.84 34.53 -10.08
CA THR A 388 2.09 34.92 -11.49
C THR A 388 1.14 34.18 -12.44
N ARG A 389 0.85 32.89 -12.19
CA ARG A 389 -0.14 32.13 -12.97
C ARG A 389 -1.55 32.68 -12.79
N ILE A 390 -1.99 32.92 -11.55
CA ILE A 390 -3.31 33.48 -11.25
C ILE A 390 -3.48 34.86 -11.92
N GLN A 391 -2.49 35.74 -11.80
CA GLN A 391 -2.50 37.05 -12.45
C GLN A 391 -2.61 36.95 -13.97
N ALA A 392 -1.86 36.04 -14.60
CA ALA A 392 -1.90 35.85 -16.06
C ALA A 392 -3.26 35.34 -16.56
N GLU A 393 -3.92 34.42 -15.84
CA GLU A 393 -5.25 33.95 -16.24
C GLU A 393 -6.34 35.00 -15.96
N LEU A 394 -6.24 35.77 -14.87
CA LEU A 394 -7.12 36.92 -14.60
C LEU A 394 -6.97 38.03 -15.65
N GLN A 395 -5.77 38.26 -16.17
CA GLN A 395 -5.54 39.23 -17.26
C GLN A 395 -6.16 38.76 -18.58
N LYS A 396 -6.05 37.46 -18.93
CA LYS A 396 -6.73 36.90 -20.10
C LYS A 396 -8.25 37.05 -20.02
N GLY A 397 -8.85 36.74 -18.87
CA GLY A 397 -10.30 36.87 -18.66
C GLY A 397 -10.81 38.31 -18.77
N LYS A 398 -9.95 39.33 -18.59
CA LYS A 398 -10.27 40.74 -18.83
C LYS A 398 -10.11 41.18 -20.29
N LEU A 399 -9.44 40.38 -21.12
CA LEU A 399 -9.17 40.65 -22.53
C LEU A 399 -10.15 39.94 -23.48
N THR A 400 -11.16 39.26 -22.94
CA THR A 400 -12.38 38.83 -23.64
C THR A 400 -13.54 39.73 -23.22
N PRO A 401 -13.87 40.79 -23.97
CA PRO A 401 -15.04 41.62 -23.72
C PRO A 401 -16.33 40.86 -24.04
N GLU A 402 -17.43 41.29 -23.41
CA GLU A 402 -18.79 40.90 -23.78
C GLU A 402 -19.17 41.54 -25.13
N GLU A 403 -18.87 40.86 -26.25
CA GLU A 403 -19.51 41.19 -27.53
C GLU A 403 -20.97 40.70 -27.52
N ALA A 404 -21.90 41.55 -27.09
CA ALA A 404 -23.12 41.90 -27.83
C ALA A 404 -24.17 42.67 -27.00
N THR A 405 -24.10 44.01 -26.93
CA THR A 405 -25.30 44.87 -26.77
C THR A 405 -25.06 46.32 -27.24
N SER A 406 -25.86 46.78 -28.22
CA SER A 406 -26.12 48.21 -28.62
C SER A 406 -24.91 49.02 -29.18
N SER A 407 -25.00 50.01 -30.08
CA SER A 407 -26.06 50.68 -30.89
C SER A 407 -25.37 51.72 -31.83
N ASP A 408 -25.92 52.37 -32.88
CA ASP A 408 -27.19 52.33 -33.63
C ASP A 408 -27.01 53.04 -35.01
N GLY A 409 -28.00 52.96 -35.93
CA GLY A 409 -28.16 53.81 -37.14
C GLY A 409 -27.49 53.29 -38.44
N SER A 410 -28.09 53.39 -39.65
CA SER A 410 -29.36 54.05 -40.07
C SER A 410 -29.89 53.49 -41.41
N GLN A 411 -31.23 53.34 -41.55
CA GLN A 411 -32.06 53.44 -42.78
C GLN A 411 -31.77 52.52 -44.01
N GLU A 412 -32.73 52.08 -44.85
CA GLU A 412 -34.13 52.49 -45.12
C GLU A 412 -34.96 51.34 -45.79
N LYS A 413 -36.32 51.37 -45.66
CA LYS A 413 -37.38 50.84 -46.60
C LYS A 413 -37.50 49.32 -46.92
N GLU A 414 -38.67 48.72 -47.23
CA GLU A 414 -40.12 49.10 -47.14
C GLU A 414 -41.07 47.87 -47.24
N THR A 415 -42.29 47.97 -46.67
CA THR A 415 -43.59 47.29 -47.01
C THR A 415 -43.77 45.75 -47.10
N GLY A 416 -44.90 45.26 -46.56
CA GLY A 416 -45.54 43.96 -46.92
C GLY A 416 -46.55 43.44 -45.87
N GLU A 417 -47.83 43.33 -46.20
CA GLU A 417 -48.94 42.96 -45.27
C GLU A 417 -49.29 41.44 -45.24
N GLY A 418 -50.01 40.98 -44.20
CA GLY A 418 -50.78 39.71 -44.23
C GLY A 418 -50.85 38.89 -42.91
N PRO A 419 -52.04 38.68 -42.30
CA PRO A 419 -52.23 37.87 -41.06
C PRO A 419 -52.92 36.50 -41.27
N GLN A 420 -53.12 35.75 -40.15
CA GLN A 420 -53.74 34.38 -39.96
C GLN A 420 -52.73 33.20 -39.99
N ASP A 421 -52.85 32.13 -39.19
CA ASP A 421 -53.66 31.83 -38.00
C ASP A 421 -53.02 30.70 -37.15
N PHE A 422 -53.29 30.70 -35.82
CA PHE A 422 -53.20 29.68 -34.73
C PHE A 422 -52.45 28.30 -34.85
N PRO A 423 -52.08 27.61 -33.73
CA PRO A 423 -52.39 27.90 -32.32
C PRO A 423 -51.20 27.96 -31.32
N LEU A 424 -51.48 28.53 -30.15
CA LEU A 424 -50.63 28.56 -28.96
C LEU A 424 -50.63 27.24 -28.17
N SER A 425 -49.54 26.98 -27.44
CA SER A 425 -49.60 26.35 -26.11
C SER A 425 -48.53 26.97 -25.21
N ARG A 426 -48.92 27.35 -23.98
CA ARG A 426 -48.11 28.18 -23.06
C ARG A 426 -47.05 27.37 -22.30
N PRO A 427 -45.95 28.02 -21.84
CA PRO A 427 -44.92 27.39 -21.03
C PRO A 427 -45.32 27.28 -19.55
N HIS A 428 -44.89 26.20 -18.88
CA HIS A 428 -44.97 26.08 -17.43
C HIS A 428 -43.70 26.62 -16.75
N TYR A 429 -43.91 27.47 -15.74
CA TYR A 429 -42.88 27.97 -14.83
C TYR A 429 -42.32 26.86 -13.94
N SER A 430 -41.01 26.90 -13.67
CA SER A 430 -40.48 26.55 -12.35
C SER A 430 -39.22 27.36 -12.05
N LYS A 431 -39.26 28.15 -10.97
CA LYS A 431 -38.08 28.84 -10.41
C LYS A 431 -37.18 27.82 -9.71
N SER A 432 -35.87 27.94 -9.86
CA SER A 432 -34.90 27.31 -8.95
C SER A 432 -33.99 28.39 -8.38
N GLN A 433 -34.03 28.57 -7.05
CA GLN A 433 -33.18 29.50 -6.33
C GLN A 433 -31.77 28.92 -6.18
N LYS A 434 -30.74 29.69 -6.55
CA LYS A 434 -29.35 29.38 -6.21
C LYS A 434 -29.13 29.63 -4.72
N SER A 435 -28.92 28.56 -3.95
CA SER A 435 -28.39 28.62 -2.59
C SER A 435 -26.95 28.13 -2.60
N TYR A 436 -26.01 28.99 -2.18
CA TYR A 436 -24.60 28.64 -2.10
C TYR A 436 -24.33 27.81 -0.84
N SER A 437 -23.77 26.61 -1.01
CA SER A 437 -23.17 25.83 0.08
C SER A 437 -21.92 25.13 -0.43
N TRP A 438 -20.75 25.52 0.09
CA TRP A 438 -19.48 24.89 -0.25
C TRP A 438 -19.29 23.59 0.56
N SER A 439 -19.27 22.46 -0.12
CA SER A 439 -18.69 21.21 0.39
C SER A 439 -17.77 20.62 -0.69
N CYS A 440 -16.51 21.05 -0.67
CA CYS A 440 -15.53 20.63 -1.67
C CYS A 440 -14.99 19.22 -1.36
N VAL A 441 -15.57 18.21 -1.99
CA VAL A 441 -14.98 16.86 -2.10
C VAL A 441 -14.46 16.69 -3.53
N CYS A 442 -13.19 17.04 -3.75
CA CYS A 442 -12.52 16.82 -5.04
C CYS A 442 -12.28 15.33 -5.29
N SER A 443 -13.29 14.65 -5.79
CA SER A 443 -13.14 13.35 -6.47
C SER A 443 -12.97 13.59 -7.97
N GLU A 444 -11.81 14.12 -8.39
CA GLU A 444 -11.50 14.22 -9.81
C GLU A 444 -11.28 12.82 -10.40
N SER A 445 -12.21 12.43 -11.27
CA SER A 445 -12.12 11.22 -12.07
C SER A 445 -10.94 11.33 -13.05
N TYR A 446 -9.90 10.53 -12.84
CA TYR A 446 -8.84 10.34 -13.84
C TYR A 446 -9.45 9.78 -15.12
N ASN A 447 -9.64 10.64 -16.13
CA ASN A 447 -10.02 10.20 -17.47
C ASN A 447 -8.88 9.36 -18.07
N SER A 448 -9.19 8.09 -18.27
CA SER A 448 -8.26 7.05 -18.72
C SER A 448 -8.03 7.14 -20.23
N GLU A 449 -7.35 8.18 -20.72
CA GLU A 449 -6.86 8.18 -22.11
C GLU A 449 -5.60 9.03 -22.36
N ALA A 450 -4.60 8.87 -21.49
CA ALA A 450 -3.22 9.21 -21.82
C ALA A 450 -2.31 8.01 -21.50
N ARG A 451 -1.96 7.21 -22.51
CA ARG A 451 -0.91 6.18 -22.40
C ARG A 451 0.46 6.85 -22.25
N PHE A 452 0.75 7.33 -21.04
CA PHE A 452 2.13 7.48 -20.60
C PHE A 452 2.72 6.08 -20.47
N HIS A 453 3.29 5.60 -21.58
CA HIS A 453 4.13 4.41 -21.56
C HIS A 453 5.15 4.57 -20.43
N SER A 454 5.19 3.60 -19.52
CA SER A 454 6.29 3.45 -18.59
C SER A 454 7.57 3.33 -19.41
N CYS A 455 8.33 4.42 -19.50
CA CYS A 455 9.67 4.40 -20.05
C CYS A 455 10.53 3.51 -19.13
N TYR A 456 10.56 2.21 -19.45
CA TYR A 456 11.69 1.38 -19.09
C TYR A 456 12.94 2.10 -19.58
N GLU A 457 13.76 2.59 -18.65
CA GLU A 457 15.03 3.24 -18.96
C GLU A 457 16.02 2.17 -19.44
N ALA A 458 15.87 1.78 -20.71
CA ALA A 458 16.88 1.05 -21.44
C ALA A 458 18.08 1.98 -21.68
N GLU A 459 19.06 1.84 -20.79
CA GLU A 459 20.49 2.12 -20.93
C GLU A 459 20.89 3.56 -21.29
N GLU A 460 21.38 4.30 -20.28
CA GLU A 460 22.66 5.01 -20.42
C GLU A 460 23.74 4.03 -19.93
N THR A 461 24.59 3.53 -20.83
CA THR A 461 25.59 2.49 -20.54
C THR A 461 26.77 3.01 -19.72
N GLU A 462 26.70 2.84 -18.40
CA GLU A 462 27.85 2.48 -17.56
C GLU A 462 27.40 1.31 -16.66
N GLU A 463 28.31 0.40 -16.32
CA GLU A 463 28.01 -0.82 -15.56
C GLU A 463 27.69 -0.52 -14.07
N GLU A 464 26.52 0.08 -13.81
CA GLU A 464 25.96 0.14 -12.47
C GLU A 464 25.08 -1.08 -12.20
N GLU A 465 25.41 -1.84 -11.15
CA GLU A 465 24.64 -3.00 -10.71
C GLU A 465 23.18 -2.63 -10.45
N ASN A 466 22.29 -3.01 -11.37
CA ASN A 466 20.84 -2.94 -11.20
C ASN A 466 20.35 -3.98 -10.17
N THR A 467 20.76 -3.83 -8.91
CA THR A 467 20.00 -4.32 -7.77
C THR A 467 18.76 -3.43 -7.65
N SER A 468 17.67 -3.85 -8.29
CA SER A 468 16.41 -3.13 -8.17
C SER A 468 16.01 -3.07 -6.68
N LEU A 469 15.82 -1.87 -6.14
CA LEU A 469 15.46 -1.70 -4.73
C LEU A 469 14.06 -2.26 -4.39
N SER A 470 13.27 -2.64 -5.39
CA SER A 470 12.07 -3.48 -5.23
C SER A 470 12.38 -4.88 -4.68
N SER A 471 13.63 -5.36 -4.76
CA SER A 471 14.03 -6.72 -4.38
C SER A 471 14.36 -6.92 -2.89
N GLN A 472 14.34 -5.85 -2.08
CA GLN A 472 14.61 -5.94 -0.63
C GLN A 472 13.53 -5.28 0.24
N VAL A 473 12.27 -5.64 -0.01
CA VAL A 473 11.25 -5.59 1.05
C VAL A 473 11.57 -6.70 2.06
N GLN A 474 12.55 -6.45 2.93
CA GLN A 474 12.74 -7.24 4.14
C GLN A 474 11.54 -7.00 5.06
N SER A 475 10.57 -7.92 5.02
CA SER A 475 9.56 -8.09 6.06
C SER A 475 10.18 -8.71 7.32
N GLU A 476 11.28 -8.12 7.80
CA GLU A 476 11.65 -8.21 9.21
C GLU A 476 10.62 -7.39 9.99
N THR A 477 9.48 -8.02 10.25
CA THR A 477 8.60 -7.64 11.35
C THR A 477 9.37 -7.83 12.64
N SER A 478 10.19 -6.84 12.99
CA SER A 478 10.88 -6.79 14.27
C SER A 478 9.83 -6.85 15.37
N SER A 479 9.91 -7.88 16.21
CA SER A 479 9.01 -8.09 17.33
C SER A 479 9.06 -6.92 18.31
N GLU A 480 8.08 -6.01 18.20
CA GLU A 480 7.78 -5.03 19.23
C GLU A 480 7.19 -5.75 20.46
N SER A 481 8.10 -6.36 21.22
CA SER A 481 7.88 -6.66 22.63
C SER A 481 8.08 -5.37 23.40
N SER A 482 6.98 -4.70 23.72
CA SER A 482 7.00 -3.67 24.78
C SER A 482 7.30 -4.38 26.10
N TYR A 483 8.49 -4.16 26.65
CA TYR A 483 8.84 -4.62 27.98
C TYR A 483 8.03 -3.85 29.01
N SER A 484 7.09 -4.53 29.67
CA SER A 484 6.56 -4.11 30.96
C SER A 484 7.55 -4.51 32.05
N ASN A 485 8.07 -3.54 32.81
CA ASN A 485 8.96 -3.81 33.93
C ASN A 485 8.24 -4.58 35.04
N THR A 486 8.68 -5.81 35.30
CA THR A 486 8.65 -6.41 36.64
C THR A 486 10.00 -7.08 36.85
N THR A 487 10.73 -6.62 37.86
CA THR A 487 11.90 -7.30 38.42
C THR A 487 11.51 -8.70 38.91
N ASP A 488 12.40 -9.66 38.76
CA ASP A 488 12.81 -10.61 39.80
C ASP A 488 14.13 -11.29 39.35
N GLU A 489 14.93 -11.77 40.31
CA GLU A 489 16.33 -12.14 40.11
C GLU A 489 16.59 -13.63 39.76
N GLU A 490 17.89 -13.93 39.62
CA GLU A 490 18.57 -15.24 39.75
C GLU A 490 18.82 -16.09 38.49
N GLY A 491 20.01 -16.72 38.48
CA GLY A 491 20.27 -17.94 37.68
C GLY A 491 21.38 -17.89 36.61
N ASN A 492 22.60 -17.45 36.93
CA ASN A 492 23.76 -17.67 36.05
C ASN A 492 24.11 -19.18 35.95
N GLY A 493 24.43 -19.66 34.75
CA GLY A 493 24.76 -21.08 34.51
C GLY A 493 25.36 -21.37 33.13
N LEU A 494 26.59 -20.91 32.90
CA LEU A 494 27.39 -21.15 31.70
C LEU A 494 28.10 -22.52 31.77
N LEU A 495 27.97 -23.39 30.77
CA LEU A 495 28.95 -24.46 30.49
C LEU A 495 29.07 -24.75 28.99
N ASP A 496 30.27 -25.16 28.60
CA ASP A 496 30.79 -25.15 27.24
C ASP A 496 30.71 -26.49 26.49
N SER A 497 31.09 -26.43 25.22
CA SER A 497 31.39 -27.53 24.27
C SER A 497 32.16 -28.72 24.91
N GLU A 498 32.13 -29.98 24.43
CA GLU A 498 32.82 -30.47 23.21
C GLU A 498 32.82 -32.02 23.16
N ALA A 499 33.15 -32.57 21.97
CA ALA A 499 33.68 -33.91 21.67
C ALA A 499 32.99 -35.21 22.18
N MET A 500 32.55 -36.04 21.23
CA MET A 500 33.25 -37.31 20.90
C MET A 500 32.69 -37.94 19.62
N GLN A 501 33.61 -38.29 18.71
CA GLN A 501 33.32 -38.96 17.46
C GLN A 501 33.81 -40.41 17.58
N GLN A 502 32.92 -41.39 17.40
CA GLN A 502 33.34 -42.79 17.23
C GLN A 502 32.37 -43.57 16.34
N SER A 503 32.96 -44.25 15.34
CA SER A 503 32.28 -45.06 14.34
C SER A 503 32.18 -46.52 14.80
N ARG A 504 31.07 -47.20 14.45
CA ARG A 504 31.05 -48.64 14.17
C ARG A 504 29.77 -49.10 13.48
N ASP A 505 29.92 -50.23 12.80
CA ASP A 505 29.21 -50.71 11.62
C ASP A 505 27.75 -51.18 11.77
N ILE A 506 27.12 -51.33 10.60
CA ILE A 506 25.73 -51.73 10.36
C ILE A 506 25.58 -53.27 10.36
N PRO A 507 24.44 -53.81 10.85
CA PRO A 507 23.75 -54.87 10.11
C PRO A 507 22.34 -54.45 9.68
N LYS A 508 21.97 -54.81 8.44
CA LYS A 508 20.64 -54.51 7.85
C LYS A 508 19.56 -55.44 8.42
N SER A 509 18.40 -54.90 8.80
CA SER A 509 17.18 -55.68 9.03
C SER A 509 15.97 -55.11 8.25
N LYS A 510 15.03 -55.98 7.90
CA LYS A 510 13.91 -55.74 6.97
C LYS A 510 12.76 -54.93 7.61
N PRO A 511 11.91 -54.24 6.82
CA PRO A 511 10.90 -53.32 7.34
C PRO A 511 9.68 -54.04 7.93
N ILE A 512 9.17 -53.53 9.06
CA ILE A 512 7.89 -53.94 9.66
C ILE A 512 6.88 -52.80 9.47
N HIS A 513 5.77 -53.08 8.80
CA HIS A 513 4.63 -52.17 8.71
C HIS A 513 3.75 -52.25 9.96
N PRO A 514 3.28 -51.10 10.48
CA PRO A 514 1.98 -51.02 11.12
C PRO A 514 0.99 -50.23 10.24
N ARG A 515 0.00 -50.93 9.69
CA ARG A 515 -1.19 -50.31 9.08
C ARG A 515 -2.06 -49.70 10.18
N ASN A 516 -2.05 -48.39 10.36
CA ASN A 516 -3.12 -47.68 11.05
C ASN A 516 -3.86 -46.77 10.06
N LYS A 517 -5.15 -47.07 9.84
CA LYS A 517 -6.03 -46.31 8.95
C LYS A 517 -6.38 -44.97 9.62
N LEU A 518 -5.62 -43.92 9.30
CA LEU A 518 -6.03 -42.56 9.65
C LEU A 518 -7.38 -42.27 8.96
N LYS A 519 -8.42 -41.97 9.73
CA LYS A 519 -9.70 -41.49 9.17
C LYS A 519 -9.41 -40.22 8.37
N VAL A 520 -9.94 -40.15 7.15
CA VAL A 520 -9.84 -38.95 6.30
C VAL A 520 -10.61 -37.82 6.97
N TYR A 521 -9.91 -36.95 7.68
CA TYR A 521 -10.44 -35.66 8.11
C TYR A 521 -10.62 -34.80 6.85
N LYS A 522 -11.88 -34.50 6.49
CA LYS A 522 -12.19 -33.47 5.50
C LYS A 522 -12.13 -32.12 6.22
N PRO A 523 -11.21 -31.21 5.89
CA PRO A 523 -11.24 -29.87 6.45
C PRO A 523 -12.50 -29.11 5.98
N PRO A 524 -13.00 -28.14 6.76
CA PRO A 524 -14.10 -27.28 6.34
C PRO A 524 -13.69 -26.45 5.10
N ASN A 525 -14.45 -26.59 4.01
CA ASN A 525 -14.11 -26.00 2.70
C ASN A 525 -14.32 -24.48 2.60
N SER A 526 -14.60 -23.78 3.71
CA SER A 526 -14.75 -22.32 3.70
C SER A 526 -14.32 -21.68 5.02
N LEU A 527 -13.80 -20.44 4.91
CA LEU A 527 -13.58 -19.53 6.04
C LEU A 527 -14.85 -19.45 6.93
N LEU A 528 -16.03 -19.44 6.31
CA LEU A 528 -17.31 -19.34 6.99
C LEU A 528 -17.59 -20.54 7.90
N ASP A 529 -17.27 -21.76 7.47
CA ASP A 529 -17.51 -22.97 8.27
C ASP A 529 -16.52 -23.08 9.44
N LEU A 530 -15.27 -22.65 9.25
CA LEU A 530 -14.28 -22.54 10.33
C LEU A 530 -14.66 -21.45 11.34
N LEU A 531 -15.12 -20.29 10.87
CA LEU A 531 -15.59 -19.20 11.75
C LEU A 531 -16.85 -19.62 12.52
N LYS A 532 -17.85 -20.22 11.85
CA LYS A 532 -19.04 -20.77 12.50
C LYS A 532 -18.67 -21.75 13.61
N THR A 533 -17.87 -22.78 13.29
CA THR A 533 -17.47 -23.80 14.27
C THR A 533 -16.67 -23.22 15.43
N THR A 534 -15.75 -22.28 15.16
CA THR A 534 -14.96 -21.60 16.20
C THR A 534 -15.85 -20.77 17.13
N ILE A 535 -16.77 -19.96 16.59
CA ILE A 535 -17.68 -19.10 17.37
C ILE A 535 -18.72 -19.93 18.15
N THR A 536 -19.18 -21.07 17.61
CA THR A 536 -20.11 -21.96 18.33
C THR A 536 -19.46 -22.79 19.43
N ALA A 537 -18.12 -22.93 19.44
CA ALA A 537 -17.41 -23.76 20.41
C ALA A 537 -17.40 -23.15 21.84
N ASP A 538 -17.74 -21.87 21.98
CA ASP A 538 -17.80 -21.16 23.26
C ASP A 538 -19.19 -21.24 23.94
N LEU A 539 -20.18 -21.93 23.35
CA LEU A 539 -21.38 -22.29 24.11
C LEU A 539 -21.06 -23.41 25.12
N PRO A 540 -21.22 -23.20 26.43
CA PRO A 540 -21.22 -24.31 27.37
C PRO A 540 -22.42 -25.19 27.07
N ALA A 541 -22.17 -26.44 26.65
CA ALA A 541 -23.23 -27.41 26.41
C ALA A 541 -24.04 -27.65 27.69
N SER A 542 -25.26 -27.13 27.74
CA SER A 542 -26.19 -27.38 28.83
C SER A 542 -26.56 -28.86 28.85
N LEU A 543 -26.08 -29.60 29.85
CA LEU A 543 -26.70 -30.87 30.20
C LEU A 543 -28.14 -30.59 30.63
N SER A 544 -29.09 -31.04 29.83
CA SER A 544 -30.46 -31.29 30.26
C SER A 544 -30.91 -32.65 29.74
N GLN A 545 -31.50 -33.42 30.63
CA GLN A 545 -31.71 -34.85 30.46
C GLN A 545 -32.91 -35.17 29.56
N THR A 546 -32.85 -36.37 28.99
CA THR A 546 -33.94 -37.19 28.41
C THR A 546 -35.38 -36.80 28.72
N LEU A 547 -36.23 -36.77 27.68
CA LEU A 547 -37.57 -37.38 27.71
C LEU A 547 -38.01 -37.76 26.28
N GLN A 548 -38.82 -38.81 26.16
CA GLN A 548 -39.23 -39.44 24.89
C GLN A 548 -40.48 -38.79 24.30
N GLY A 549 -40.63 -38.83 22.97
CA GLY A 549 -41.89 -38.48 22.27
C GLY A 549 -41.85 -38.85 20.78
N LYS A 550 -42.91 -39.50 20.26
CA LYS A 550 -43.07 -39.94 18.86
C LYS A 550 -44.02 -39.02 18.08
N TYR A 551 -43.96 -39.12 16.74
CA TYR A 551 -44.85 -38.48 15.74
C TYR A 551 -44.67 -36.93 15.62
N GLY A 552 -44.83 -36.28 14.46
CA GLY A 552 -45.01 -36.73 13.09
C GLY A 552 -45.28 -35.55 12.12
N SER A 553 -45.10 -35.76 10.80
CA SER A 553 -45.71 -35.03 9.66
C SER A 553 -45.53 -33.50 9.43
N HIS A 554 -45.09 -33.18 8.20
CA HIS A 554 -45.53 -32.10 7.28
C HIS A 554 -45.39 -30.59 7.58
N LEU A 555 -44.55 -29.93 6.76
CA LEU A 555 -44.84 -28.82 5.82
C LEU A 555 -46.09 -27.93 6.03
N ILE A 556 -45.86 -26.60 6.04
CA ILE A 556 -46.58 -25.45 5.39
C ILE A 556 -46.17 -24.17 6.16
N SER A 557 -45.29 -23.32 5.62
CA SER A 557 -45.56 -22.17 4.73
C SER A 557 -46.42 -21.06 5.36
N PHE A 558 -45.84 -19.85 5.52
CA PHE A 558 -46.59 -18.59 5.47
C PHE A 558 -45.77 -17.45 4.85
N TYR A 559 -46.52 -16.64 4.12
CA TYR A 559 -46.14 -15.72 3.05
C TYR A 559 -45.30 -14.49 3.42
N THR A 560 -44.64 -14.00 2.37
CA THR A 560 -44.27 -12.60 2.09
C THR A 560 -45.23 -11.52 2.62
N CYS A 561 -44.66 -10.39 3.05
CA CYS A 561 -45.22 -9.08 2.72
C CYS A 561 -44.11 -8.06 2.45
N LEU A 562 -44.06 -7.56 1.22
CA LEU A 562 -43.33 -6.36 0.81
C LEU A 562 -44.35 -5.25 0.69
N GLN A 563 -44.22 -4.18 1.47
CA GLN A 563 -44.77 -2.87 1.09
C GLN A 563 -44.03 -1.73 1.78
N SER A 564 -43.93 -0.62 1.05
CA SER A 564 -43.23 0.63 1.35
C SER A 564 -43.94 1.73 0.53
N PRO A 565 -43.79 3.02 0.83
CA PRO A 565 -43.59 3.69 2.12
C PRO A 565 -44.65 4.81 2.32
N ALA A 566 -44.71 5.45 3.50
CA ALA A 566 -45.43 6.74 3.63
C ALA A 566 -44.99 7.57 4.85
N TRP A 567 -44.68 8.84 4.59
CA TRP A 567 -44.40 9.96 5.52
C TRP A 567 -43.13 9.90 6.39
#